data_AF-A0A6M0F310-F1
#
_entry.id   AF-A0A6M0F310-F1
#
_cell.length_a   1.000
_cell.length_b   1.000
_cell.length_c   1.000
_cell.angle_alpha   90.00
_cell.angle_beta   90.00
_cell.angle_gamma   90.00
#
_symmetry.space_group_name_H-M   'P 1'
#
loop_
_entity.id
_entity.type
_entity.pdbx_description
1 polymer ?
#
loop_
_entity_poly.entity_id
_entity_poly.type
_entity_poly.pdbx_seq_one_letter_code
_entity_poly.pdbx_strand_id
1 'polypeptide(L)'
;MKKLIKGLRRFQSDYVSTHHELLEQLSHGQHPRALFITCSDSRVDPNLMTQAEIGEIFVIRNAGNIIPPFGAANGGEGAAVEYAIHALDIEHIIVCGHSNCGAMKGLLKLEKLEKEMPLVYDWLQHAEATRRLIKENYTDLEGEELMDTTVAENVLTQLENLRSYPVIHSKAYQGKLQLHGWVYHIDTGEVYAYDPIRNDYFPLREDWSNNEDAKPELNDDTVPMHFPGARWLPSHQAERIYRGSSN
;
A
#
# COMPACT_ATOMS: atom_id res chain seq x y z
N MET A 1 26.00 0.72 14.74
CA MET A 1 26.07 -0.62 15.37
C MET A 1 25.90 -0.66 16.88
N LYS A 2 26.68 0.07 17.71
CA LYS A 2 26.55 -0.01 19.19
C LYS A 2 25.13 0.22 19.73
N LYS A 3 24.39 1.20 19.19
CA LYS A 3 22.99 1.49 19.55
C LYS A 3 22.05 0.30 19.28
N LEU A 4 22.21 -0.37 18.13
CA LEU A 4 21.40 -1.53 17.75
C LEU A 4 21.64 -2.72 18.68
N ILE A 5 22.90 -3.00 19.01
CA ILE A 5 23.25 -4.08 19.96
C ILE A 5 22.65 -3.81 21.35
N LYS A 6 22.69 -2.55 21.81
CA LYS A 6 22.03 -2.15 23.07
C LYS A 6 20.51 -2.33 22.98
N GLY A 7 19.90 -2.02 21.83
CA GLY A 7 18.48 -2.25 21.56
C GLY A 7 18.11 -3.73 21.66
N LEU A 8 18.89 -4.62 21.04
CA LEU A 8 18.67 -6.07 21.11
C LEU A 8 18.73 -6.61 22.54
N ARG A 9 19.69 -6.13 23.35
CA ARG A 9 19.77 -6.51 24.76
C ARG A 9 18.54 -6.07 25.55
N ARG A 10 18.00 -4.88 25.28
CA ARG A 10 16.75 -4.40 25.90
C ARG A 10 15.54 -5.20 25.44
N PHE A 11 15.45 -5.51 24.16
CA PHE A 11 14.41 -6.41 23.65
C PHE A 11 14.41 -7.75 24.40
N GLN A 12 15.59 -8.36 24.57
CA GLN A 12 15.75 -9.62 25.31
C GLN A 12 15.45 -9.49 26.81
N SER A 13 15.84 -8.40 27.46
CA SER A 13 15.64 -8.23 28.91
C SER A 13 14.23 -7.78 29.29
N ASP A 14 13.58 -6.98 28.44
CA ASP A 14 12.37 -6.25 28.80
C ASP A 14 11.13 -6.83 28.09
N TYR A 15 11.18 -6.95 26.76
CA TYR A 15 10.03 -7.43 25.97
C TYR A 15 9.91 -8.95 26.04
N VAL A 16 11.00 -9.69 25.75
CA VAL A 16 10.98 -11.17 25.75
C VAL A 16 10.63 -11.73 27.13
N SER A 17 11.12 -11.11 28.21
CA SER A 17 10.85 -11.57 29.58
C SER A 17 9.38 -11.42 29.99
N THR A 18 8.65 -10.49 29.37
CA THR A 18 7.22 -10.25 29.65
C THR A 18 6.29 -10.90 28.63
N HIS A 19 6.80 -11.35 27.48
CA HIS A 19 6.04 -11.93 26.37
C HIS A 19 6.49 -13.36 26.01
N HIS A 20 7.04 -14.11 26.97
CA HIS A 20 7.56 -15.46 26.72
C HIS A 20 6.50 -16.40 26.15
N GLU A 21 5.29 -16.42 26.72
CA GLU A 21 4.19 -17.28 26.26
C GLU A 21 3.79 -16.97 24.81
N LEU A 22 3.72 -15.69 24.45
CA LEU A 22 3.44 -15.26 23.08
C LEU A 22 4.54 -15.73 22.11
N LEU A 23 5.81 -15.56 22.47
CA LEU A 23 6.93 -16.00 21.64
C LEU A 23 6.99 -17.52 21.50
N GLU A 24 6.67 -18.26 22.56
CA GLU A 24 6.56 -19.71 22.54
C GLU A 24 5.44 -20.16 21.59
N GLN A 25 4.26 -19.53 21.67
CA GLN A 25 3.14 -19.79 20.75
C GLN A 25 3.54 -19.52 19.29
N LEU A 26 4.15 -18.36 19.01
CA LEU A 26 4.59 -17.98 17.67
C LEU A 26 5.73 -18.85 17.12
N SER A 27 6.47 -19.54 17.99
CA SER A 27 7.51 -20.50 17.56
C SER A 27 6.93 -21.72 16.84
N HIS A 28 5.65 -22.02 17.04
CA HIS A 28 4.95 -23.13 16.40
C HIS A 28 4.30 -22.78 15.06
N GLY A 29 4.15 -21.50 14.74
CA GLY A 29 3.53 -21.04 13.50
C GLY A 29 3.12 -19.58 13.56
N GLN A 30 2.78 -19.02 12.40
CA GLN A 30 2.25 -17.66 12.25
C GLN A 30 0.84 -17.68 11.68
N HIS A 31 -0.02 -16.79 12.17
CA HIS A 31 -1.39 -16.61 11.69
C HIS A 31 -1.71 -15.11 11.53
N PRO A 32 -0.98 -14.40 10.65
CA PRO A 32 -1.21 -12.98 10.41
C PRO A 32 -2.60 -12.73 9.83
N ARG A 33 -3.18 -11.59 10.18
CA ARG A 33 -4.53 -11.16 9.76
C ARG A 33 -4.52 -10.42 8.42
N ALA A 34 -3.39 -9.81 8.08
CA ALA A 34 -3.25 -9.00 6.88
C ALA A 34 -1.84 -9.09 6.28
N LEU A 35 -1.76 -8.91 4.96
CA LEU A 35 -0.55 -8.64 4.22
C LEU A 35 -0.41 -7.11 4.09
N PHE A 36 0.65 -6.55 4.67
CA PHE A 36 0.94 -5.12 4.63
C PHE A 36 2.12 -4.84 3.70
N ILE A 37 1.86 -4.22 2.55
CA ILE A 37 2.86 -3.84 1.55
C ILE A 37 3.16 -2.36 1.73
N THR A 38 4.41 -2.01 2.03
CA THR A 38 4.80 -0.62 2.24
C THR A 38 6.23 -0.32 1.80
N CYS A 39 6.65 0.94 1.95
CA CYS A 39 7.94 1.40 1.51
C CYS A 39 9.06 0.96 2.47
N SER A 40 10.26 0.73 1.96
CA SER A 40 11.48 0.55 2.77
C SER A 40 11.91 1.80 3.56
N ASP A 41 11.20 2.93 3.39
CA ASP A 41 11.49 4.18 4.09
C ASP A 41 11.54 3.99 5.61
N SER A 42 12.65 4.41 6.23
CA SER A 42 12.92 4.18 7.65
C SER A 42 11.98 4.92 8.60
N ARG A 43 11.11 5.80 8.09
CA ARG A 43 10.08 6.53 8.85
C ARG A 43 8.76 5.76 8.95
N VAL A 44 8.64 4.66 8.23
CA VAL A 44 7.43 3.82 8.18
C VAL A 44 7.68 2.52 8.93
N ASP A 45 6.80 2.23 9.89
CA ASP A 45 6.78 1.00 10.68
C ASP A 45 5.33 0.51 10.79
N PRO A 46 4.92 -0.51 10.01
CA PRO A 46 3.56 -1.00 10.00
C PRO A 46 3.04 -1.43 11.37
N ASN A 47 3.86 -2.14 12.17
CA ASN A 47 3.44 -2.59 13.50
C ASN A 47 3.15 -1.41 14.42
N LEU A 48 4.02 -0.38 14.40
CA LEU A 48 3.80 0.82 15.18
C LEU A 48 2.56 1.60 14.71
N MET A 49 2.37 1.73 13.39
CA MET A 49 1.24 2.48 12.83
C MET A 49 -0.11 1.84 13.16
N THR A 50 -0.20 0.51 13.12
CA THR A 50 -1.46 -0.21 13.38
C THR A 50 -1.59 -0.70 14.81
N GLN A 51 -0.60 -0.43 15.67
CA GLN A 51 -0.49 -1.04 17.01
C GLN A 51 -0.63 -2.57 16.96
N ALA A 52 -0.12 -3.18 15.88
CA ALA A 52 -0.17 -4.62 15.71
C ALA A 52 0.92 -5.29 16.56
N GLU A 53 0.57 -6.41 17.16
CA GLU A 53 1.50 -7.23 17.90
C GLU A 53 2.31 -8.15 16.97
N ILE A 54 3.44 -8.68 17.45
CA ILE A 54 4.24 -9.62 16.68
C ILE A 54 3.41 -10.81 16.17
N GLY A 55 3.57 -11.12 14.89
CA GLY A 55 2.82 -12.20 14.23
C GLY A 55 1.45 -11.83 13.68
N GLU A 56 0.94 -10.61 13.95
CA GLU A 56 -0.40 -10.21 13.49
C GLU A 56 -0.45 -9.68 12.05
N ILE A 57 0.66 -9.20 11.51
CA ILE A 57 0.76 -8.72 10.12
C ILE A 57 1.98 -9.32 9.41
N PHE A 58 1.78 -9.73 8.15
CA PHE A 58 2.84 -10.20 7.26
C PHE A 58 3.26 -9.04 6.36
N VAL A 59 4.57 -8.75 6.24
CA VAL A 59 5.02 -7.46 5.67
C VAL A 59 5.90 -7.64 4.44
N ILE A 60 5.60 -6.90 3.38
CA ILE A 60 6.50 -6.69 2.23
C ILE A 60 6.99 -5.24 2.26
N ARG A 61 8.31 -5.05 2.12
CA ARG A 61 8.90 -3.70 2.04
C ARG A 61 9.88 -3.59 0.88
N ASN A 62 9.64 -2.64 -0.02
CA ASN A 62 10.57 -2.26 -1.07
C ASN A 62 10.51 -0.74 -1.33
N ALA A 63 11.41 -0.21 -2.16
CA ALA A 63 11.43 1.23 -2.46
C ALA A 63 10.18 1.64 -3.25
N GLY A 64 9.27 2.39 -2.62
CA GLY A 64 8.04 2.88 -3.26
C GLY A 64 6.84 1.94 -3.19
N ASN A 65 6.89 0.90 -2.33
CA ASN A 65 5.77 -0.02 -2.09
C ASN A 65 5.17 -0.59 -3.38
N ILE A 66 6.02 -0.90 -4.35
CA ILE A 66 5.66 -1.34 -5.70
C ILE A 66 5.48 -2.85 -5.71
N ILE A 67 4.42 -3.31 -6.36
CA ILE A 67 4.23 -4.71 -6.71
C ILE A 67 4.22 -4.78 -8.23
N PRO A 68 5.22 -5.41 -8.87
CA PRO A 68 5.20 -5.61 -10.31
C PRO A 68 3.98 -6.44 -10.74
N PRO A 69 3.41 -6.20 -11.93
CA PRO A 69 2.38 -7.07 -12.51
C PRO A 69 2.85 -8.54 -12.54
N PHE A 70 1.90 -9.47 -12.48
CA PHE A 70 2.19 -10.90 -12.51
C PHE A 70 3.01 -11.26 -13.77
N GLY A 71 4.14 -11.94 -13.57
CA GLY A 71 5.07 -12.32 -14.63
C GLY A 71 6.02 -11.22 -15.13
N ALA A 72 5.88 -9.97 -14.66
CA ALA A 72 6.75 -8.86 -15.07
C ALA A 72 8.10 -8.81 -14.33
N ALA A 73 8.20 -9.47 -13.17
CA ALA A 73 9.41 -9.55 -12.35
C ALA A 73 9.57 -10.94 -11.73
N ASN A 74 10.80 -11.26 -11.34
CA ASN A 74 11.17 -12.49 -10.62
C ASN A 74 11.81 -12.18 -9.25
N GLY A 75 11.42 -11.04 -8.66
CA GLY A 75 11.82 -10.62 -7.31
C GLY A 75 11.08 -11.38 -6.20
N GLY A 76 11.17 -10.86 -4.98
CA GLY A 76 10.54 -11.46 -3.79
C GLY A 76 9.06 -11.13 -3.63
N GLU A 77 8.57 -10.08 -4.30
CA GLU A 77 7.23 -9.51 -4.14
C GLU A 77 6.14 -10.53 -4.44
N GLY A 78 6.18 -11.10 -5.66
CA GLY A 78 5.15 -12.02 -6.12
C GLY A 78 5.10 -13.32 -5.31
N ALA A 79 6.27 -13.85 -4.93
CA ALA A 79 6.37 -15.04 -4.09
C ALA A 79 5.84 -14.79 -2.67
N ALA A 80 6.14 -13.62 -2.08
CA ALA A 80 5.62 -13.25 -0.76
C ALA A 80 4.11 -13.02 -0.78
N VAL A 81 3.56 -12.41 -1.84
CA VAL A 81 2.12 -12.30 -2.07
C VAL A 81 1.47 -13.68 -2.18
N GLU A 82 2.04 -14.58 -2.98
CA GLU A 82 1.50 -15.94 -3.13
C GLU A 82 1.52 -16.71 -1.82
N TYR A 83 2.61 -16.63 -1.06
CA TYR A 83 2.72 -17.27 0.25
C TYR A 83 1.68 -16.71 1.24
N ALA A 84 1.53 -15.39 1.32
CA ALA A 84 0.57 -14.72 2.18
C ALA A 84 -0.87 -15.20 1.92
N ILE A 85 -1.28 -15.31 0.65
CA ILE A 85 -2.68 -15.64 0.31
C ILE A 85 -2.92 -17.15 0.26
N HIS A 86 -1.97 -17.93 -0.24
CA HIS A 86 -2.15 -19.37 -0.42
C HIS A 86 -1.77 -20.18 0.82
N ALA A 87 -0.64 -19.87 1.46
CA ALA A 87 -0.11 -20.65 2.57
C ALA A 87 -0.61 -20.15 3.94
N LEU A 88 -0.78 -18.83 4.10
CA LEU A 88 -1.23 -18.23 5.37
C LEU A 88 -2.73 -17.90 5.39
N ASP A 89 -3.44 -18.09 4.27
CA ASP A 89 -4.87 -17.83 4.10
C ASP A 89 -5.30 -16.41 4.53
N ILE A 90 -4.44 -15.42 4.29
CA ILE A 90 -4.73 -14.02 4.58
C ILE A 90 -5.87 -13.52 3.68
N GLU A 91 -6.83 -12.80 4.27
CA GLU A 91 -8.02 -12.27 3.58
C GLU A 91 -7.96 -10.75 3.33
N HIS A 92 -6.95 -10.06 3.85
CA HIS A 92 -6.77 -8.62 3.68
C HIS A 92 -5.37 -8.27 3.18
N ILE A 93 -5.29 -7.52 2.08
CA ILE A 93 -4.04 -6.93 1.58
C ILE A 93 -4.16 -5.41 1.67
N ILE A 94 -3.16 -4.78 2.27
CA ILE A 94 -3.04 -3.34 2.36
C ILE A 94 -1.82 -2.91 1.55
N VAL A 95 -2.01 -2.03 0.56
CA VAL A 95 -0.91 -1.29 -0.06
C VAL A 95 -0.87 0.09 0.56
N CYS A 96 0.20 0.38 1.30
CA CYS A 96 0.37 1.62 2.04
C CYS A 96 1.52 2.45 1.46
N GLY A 97 1.15 3.51 0.73
CA GLY A 97 2.03 4.60 0.34
C GLY A 97 2.29 5.56 1.49
N HIS A 98 3.22 6.51 1.30
CA HIS A 98 3.48 7.51 2.33
C HIS A 98 3.93 8.86 1.75
N SER A 99 3.63 9.94 2.48
CA SER A 99 4.00 11.29 2.09
C SER A 99 5.52 11.42 1.90
N ASN A 100 5.93 12.29 0.98
CA ASN A 100 7.34 12.59 0.73
C ASN A 100 8.22 11.36 0.38
N CYS A 101 7.67 10.37 -0.33
CA CYS A 101 8.38 9.15 -0.74
C CYS A 101 9.56 9.39 -1.70
N GLY A 102 10.75 8.91 -1.33
CA GLY A 102 11.96 9.05 -2.16
C GLY A 102 11.87 8.34 -3.51
N ALA A 103 11.24 7.17 -3.56
CA ALA A 103 11.02 6.41 -4.80
C ALA A 103 10.13 7.16 -5.79
N MET A 104 9.03 7.76 -5.30
CA MET A 104 8.12 8.55 -6.13
C MET A 104 8.76 9.88 -6.59
N LYS A 105 9.62 10.50 -5.76
CA LYS A 105 10.47 11.62 -6.21
C LYS A 105 11.42 11.20 -7.34
N GLY A 106 11.95 9.99 -7.25
CA GLY A 106 12.74 9.36 -8.30
C GLY A 106 11.93 9.13 -9.58
N LEU A 107 10.70 8.61 -9.46
CA LEU A 107 9.80 8.33 -10.58
C LEU A 107 9.44 9.59 -11.38
N LEU A 108 9.20 10.71 -10.69
CA LEU A 108 8.97 12.01 -11.32
C LEU A 108 10.19 12.55 -12.10
N LYS A 109 11.38 12.02 -11.84
CA LYS A 109 12.66 12.43 -12.44
C LYS A 109 13.42 11.22 -12.99
N LEU A 110 12.68 10.24 -13.51
CA LEU A 110 13.18 8.89 -13.81
C LEU A 110 14.44 8.92 -14.69
N GLU A 111 14.46 9.77 -15.71
CA GLU A 111 15.56 9.87 -16.68
C GLU A 111 16.87 10.32 -16.02
N LYS A 112 16.82 10.98 -14.86
CA LYS A 112 18.02 11.37 -14.09
C LYS A 112 18.64 10.22 -13.31
N LEU A 113 17.90 9.13 -13.10
CA LEU A 113 18.35 7.98 -12.32
C LEU A 113 19.17 6.97 -13.13
N GLU A 114 18.98 6.92 -14.45
CA GLU A 114 19.56 5.90 -15.33
C GLU A 114 21.07 5.71 -15.13
N LYS A 115 21.81 6.80 -14.93
CA LYS A 115 23.28 6.76 -14.77
C LYS A 115 23.73 6.50 -13.34
N GLU A 116 23.15 7.20 -12.37
CA GLU A 116 23.63 7.21 -10.98
C GLU A 116 23.01 6.10 -10.12
N MET A 117 21.79 5.66 -10.47
CA MET A 117 21.02 4.67 -9.73
C MET A 117 20.30 3.69 -10.68
N PRO A 118 21.02 2.97 -11.56
CA PRO A 118 20.42 2.15 -12.63
C PRO A 118 19.44 1.09 -12.11
N LEU A 119 19.74 0.45 -10.97
CA LEU A 119 18.82 -0.54 -10.40
C LEU A 119 17.52 0.08 -9.90
N VAL A 120 17.55 1.32 -9.41
CA VAL A 120 16.34 2.04 -9.01
C VAL A 120 15.59 2.54 -10.23
N TYR A 121 16.31 2.99 -11.26
CA TYR A 121 15.71 3.30 -12.55
C TYR A 121 14.92 2.10 -13.11
N ASP A 122 15.54 0.92 -13.17
CA ASP A 122 14.90 -0.31 -13.66
C ASP A 122 13.72 -0.73 -12.78
N TRP A 123 13.90 -0.68 -11.46
CA TRP A 123 12.83 -0.99 -10.50
C TRP A 123 11.60 -0.10 -10.68
N LEU A 124 11.81 1.20 -10.84
CA LEU A 124 10.72 2.17 -11.00
C LEU A 124 9.97 2.04 -12.33
N GLN A 125 10.50 1.29 -13.31
CA GLN A 125 9.75 0.94 -14.53
C GLN A 125 8.48 0.14 -14.21
N HIS A 126 8.44 -0.61 -13.10
CA HIS A 126 7.24 -1.31 -12.65
C HIS A 126 6.12 -0.36 -12.17
N ALA A 127 6.42 0.93 -11.97
CA ALA A 127 5.47 2.00 -11.70
C ALA A 127 5.33 2.99 -12.88
N GLU A 128 5.71 2.59 -14.09
CA GLU A 128 5.62 3.44 -15.29
C GLU A 128 4.17 3.88 -15.57
N ALA A 129 3.18 3.03 -15.27
CA ALA A 129 1.77 3.41 -15.40
C ALA A 129 1.42 4.64 -14.56
N THR A 130 1.88 4.69 -13.29
CA THR A 130 1.77 5.87 -12.43
C THR A 130 2.42 7.09 -13.08
N ARG A 131 3.66 6.95 -13.58
CA ARG A 131 4.40 8.07 -14.17
C ARG A 131 3.69 8.64 -15.40
N ARG A 132 3.14 7.77 -16.26
CA ARG A 132 2.37 8.19 -17.44
C ARG A 132 1.09 8.89 -17.04
N LEU A 133 0.33 8.32 -16.10
CA LEU A 133 -0.90 8.89 -15.60
C LEU A 133 -0.69 10.30 -15.07
N ILE A 134 0.36 10.51 -14.26
CA ILE A 134 0.75 11.83 -13.75
C ILE A 134 1.12 12.80 -14.88
N LYS A 135 1.99 12.39 -15.81
CA LYS A 135 2.43 13.24 -16.93
C LYS A 135 1.29 13.60 -17.90
N GLU A 136 0.31 12.72 -18.07
CA GLU A 136 -0.76 12.88 -19.07
C GLU A 136 -2.01 13.58 -18.50
N ASN A 137 -2.31 13.44 -17.20
CA ASN A 137 -3.58 13.90 -16.61
C ASN A 137 -3.43 14.96 -15.50
N TYR A 138 -2.23 15.17 -14.97
CA TYR A 138 -1.97 16.07 -13.84
C TYR A 138 -0.91 17.12 -14.19
N THR A 139 -0.95 17.64 -15.42
CA THR A 139 0.07 18.56 -15.97
C THR A 139 0.16 19.90 -15.26
N ASP A 140 -0.91 20.29 -14.57
CA ASP A 140 -1.02 21.59 -13.91
C ASP A 140 -0.57 21.54 -12.44
N LEU A 141 -0.26 20.34 -11.91
CA LEU A 141 0.18 20.16 -10.54
C LEU A 141 1.69 20.31 -10.40
N GLU A 142 2.13 20.98 -9.34
CA GLU A 142 3.54 21.17 -9.01
C GLU A 142 3.80 20.94 -7.51
N GLY A 143 5.08 20.89 -7.14
CA GLY A 143 5.49 20.89 -5.73
C GLY A 143 4.93 19.71 -4.91
N GLU A 144 4.34 20.04 -3.78
CA GLU A 144 3.78 19.09 -2.81
C GLU A 144 2.51 18.40 -3.34
N GLU A 145 1.65 19.15 -4.03
CA GLU A 145 0.39 18.62 -4.59
C GLU A 145 0.65 17.53 -5.65
N LEU A 146 1.62 17.77 -6.55
CA LEU A 146 2.09 16.76 -7.50
C LEU A 146 2.66 15.53 -6.79
N MET A 147 3.42 15.76 -5.71
CA MET A 147 4.06 14.70 -4.94
C MET A 147 3.03 13.78 -4.28
N ASP A 148 2.03 14.37 -3.61
CA ASP A 148 1.00 13.62 -2.90
C ASP A 148 0.09 12.88 -3.87
N THR A 149 -0.28 13.52 -4.98
CA THR A 149 -1.03 12.87 -6.08
C THR A 149 -0.23 11.68 -6.65
N THR A 150 1.08 11.82 -6.85
CA THR A 150 1.93 10.72 -7.34
C THR A 150 1.96 9.54 -6.38
N VAL A 151 1.99 9.79 -5.06
CA VAL A 151 1.94 8.74 -4.04
C VAL A 151 0.58 8.02 -4.07
N ALA A 152 -0.52 8.78 -4.12
CA ALA A 152 -1.87 8.24 -4.15
C ALA A 152 -2.11 7.37 -5.41
N GLU A 153 -1.70 7.86 -6.59
CA GLU A 153 -1.85 7.14 -7.85
C GLU A 153 -0.95 5.91 -7.93
N ASN A 154 0.22 5.95 -7.29
CA ASN A 154 1.08 4.78 -7.17
C ASN A 154 0.40 3.67 -6.37
N VAL A 155 -0.27 4.00 -5.27
CA VAL A 155 -1.03 3.01 -4.48
C VAL A 155 -2.12 2.36 -5.34
N LEU A 156 -2.90 3.15 -6.08
CA LEU A 156 -3.94 2.61 -6.96
C LEU A 156 -3.36 1.71 -8.06
N THR A 157 -2.26 2.13 -8.69
CA THR A 157 -1.55 1.32 -9.69
C THR A 157 -1.10 -0.03 -9.11
N GLN A 158 -0.65 -0.05 -7.86
CA GLN A 158 -0.22 -1.31 -7.22
C GLN A 158 -1.39 -2.22 -6.89
N LEU A 159 -2.56 -1.67 -6.54
CA LEU A 159 -3.78 -2.46 -6.39
C LEU A 159 -4.17 -3.13 -7.72
N GLU A 160 -4.07 -2.42 -8.85
CA GLU A 160 -4.30 -3.03 -10.16
C GLU A 160 -3.27 -4.10 -10.52
N ASN A 161 -1.99 -3.85 -10.23
CA ASN A 161 -0.94 -4.85 -10.42
C ASN A 161 -1.22 -6.12 -9.60
N LEU A 162 -1.65 -5.99 -8.35
CA LEU A 162 -2.04 -7.12 -7.50
C LEU A 162 -3.21 -7.91 -8.11
N ARG A 163 -4.21 -7.25 -8.70
CA ARG A 163 -5.35 -7.93 -9.35
C ARG A 163 -4.95 -8.82 -10.54
N SER A 164 -3.76 -8.61 -11.11
CA SER A 164 -3.23 -9.49 -12.16
C SER A 164 -2.73 -10.85 -11.67
N TYR A 165 -2.53 -11.04 -10.35
CA TYR A 165 -2.04 -12.29 -9.79
C TYR A 165 -3.15 -13.36 -9.75
N PRO A 166 -2.91 -14.60 -10.24
CA PRO A 166 -3.94 -15.64 -10.27
C PRO A 166 -4.57 -15.95 -8.90
N VAL A 167 -3.75 -16.02 -7.84
CA VAL A 167 -4.23 -16.30 -6.47
C VAL A 167 -5.14 -15.19 -5.94
N ILE A 168 -4.81 -13.93 -6.24
CA ILE A 168 -5.60 -12.76 -5.85
C ILE A 168 -6.91 -12.74 -6.64
N HIS A 169 -6.83 -12.88 -7.97
CA HIS A 169 -8.00 -12.89 -8.84
C HIS A 169 -9.02 -13.95 -8.40
N SER A 170 -8.56 -15.18 -8.14
CA SER A 170 -9.41 -16.29 -7.70
C SER A 170 -10.10 -16.03 -6.35
N LYS A 171 -9.37 -15.52 -5.35
CA LYS A 171 -9.90 -15.26 -4.00
C LYS A 171 -10.81 -14.03 -3.96
N ALA A 172 -10.46 -12.97 -4.69
CA ALA A 172 -11.28 -11.77 -4.81
C ALA A 172 -12.62 -12.07 -5.50
N TYR A 173 -12.62 -12.87 -6.57
CA TYR A 173 -13.86 -13.29 -7.24
C TYR A 173 -14.82 -14.08 -6.31
N GLN A 174 -14.27 -14.79 -5.32
CA GLN A 174 -15.03 -15.51 -4.31
C GLN A 174 -15.52 -14.62 -3.15
N GLY A 175 -15.16 -13.33 -3.13
CA GLY A 175 -15.41 -12.44 -1.99
C GLY A 175 -14.61 -12.78 -0.74
N LYS A 176 -13.50 -13.53 -0.87
CA LYS A 176 -12.65 -13.99 0.25
C LYS A 176 -11.36 -13.18 0.42
N LEU A 177 -11.18 -12.13 -0.37
CA LEU A 177 -9.99 -11.30 -0.33
C LEU A 177 -10.38 -9.86 -0.61
N GLN A 178 -9.93 -8.96 0.27
CA GLN A 178 -10.13 -7.52 0.14
C GLN A 178 -8.79 -6.82 -0.06
N LEU A 179 -8.77 -5.85 -0.97
CA LEU A 179 -7.62 -5.02 -1.27
C LEU A 179 -7.88 -3.59 -0.77
N HIS A 180 -6.94 -3.05 0.00
CA HIS A 180 -7.04 -1.74 0.64
C HIS A 180 -5.89 -0.84 0.17
N GLY A 181 -6.19 0.39 -0.23
CA GLY A 181 -5.19 1.38 -0.60
C GLY A 181 -5.08 2.47 0.47
N TRP A 182 -3.93 2.59 1.12
CA TRP A 182 -3.69 3.58 2.17
C TRP A 182 -2.58 4.55 1.80
N VAL A 183 -2.67 5.79 2.28
CA VAL A 183 -1.62 6.81 2.22
C VAL A 183 -1.36 7.33 3.63
N TYR A 184 -0.13 7.17 4.10
CA TYR A 184 0.32 7.63 5.41
C TYR A 184 1.05 8.98 5.33
N HIS A 185 0.54 10.00 6.00
CA HIS A 185 1.20 11.30 6.13
C HIS A 185 2.13 11.28 7.35
N ILE A 186 3.44 11.22 7.10
CA ILE A 186 4.46 11.03 8.14
C ILE A 186 4.51 12.22 9.13
N ASP A 187 4.24 13.42 8.63
CA ASP A 187 4.30 14.68 9.36
C ASP A 187 3.12 14.88 10.32
N THR A 188 1.92 14.44 9.93
CA THR A 188 0.71 14.54 10.76
C THR A 188 0.42 13.27 11.55
N GLY A 189 0.92 12.13 11.09
CA GLY A 189 0.56 10.82 11.64
C GLY A 189 -0.75 10.25 11.07
N GLU A 190 -1.44 10.98 10.19
CA GLU A 190 -2.73 10.57 9.65
C GLU A 190 -2.59 9.52 8.55
N VAL A 191 -3.58 8.63 8.47
CA VAL A 191 -3.70 7.64 7.39
C VAL A 191 -5.00 7.89 6.66
N TYR A 192 -4.93 7.95 5.33
CA TYR A 192 -6.07 8.07 4.46
C TYR A 192 -6.29 6.76 3.72
N ALA A 193 -7.53 6.27 3.67
CA ALA A 193 -7.93 5.08 2.94
C ALA A 193 -8.69 5.46 1.67
N TYR A 194 -8.40 4.75 0.58
CA TYR A 194 -9.13 4.87 -0.67
C TYR A 194 -10.47 4.13 -0.58
N ASP A 195 -11.55 4.83 -0.92
CA ASP A 195 -12.88 4.24 -1.08
C ASP A 195 -13.20 4.08 -2.58
N PRO A 196 -13.34 2.84 -3.08
CA PRO A 196 -13.65 2.59 -4.49
C PRO A 196 -15.06 3.01 -4.92
N ILE A 197 -16.02 3.13 -3.99
CA ILE A 197 -17.39 3.58 -4.29
C ILE A 197 -17.40 5.09 -4.55
N ARG A 198 -16.67 5.84 -3.72
CA ARG A 198 -16.56 7.30 -3.83
C ARG A 198 -15.46 7.74 -4.78
N ASN A 199 -14.53 6.84 -5.10
CA ASN A 199 -13.34 7.10 -5.90
C ASN A 199 -12.49 8.26 -5.32
N ASP A 200 -12.26 8.22 -3.99
CA ASP A 200 -11.51 9.26 -3.29
C ASP A 200 -10.89 8.71 -1.99
N TYR A 201 -9.93 9.45 -1.43
CA TYR A 201 -9.26 9.13 -0.16
C TYR A 201 -9.90 9.89 1.00
N PHE A 202 -10.21 9.18 2.10
CA PHE A 202 -10.72 9.81 3.33
C PHE A 202 -9.89 9.39 4.54
N PRO A 203 -9.84 10.21 5.60
CA PRO A 203 -9.22 9.81 6.86
C PRO A 203 -9.80 8.48 7.35
N LEU A 204 -8.92 7.59 7.83
CA LEU A 204 -9.34 6.32 8.42
C LEU A 204 -10.14 6.59 9.70
N ARG A 205 -11.40 6.17 9.74
CA ARG A 205 -12.31 6.34 10.90
C ARG A 205 -12.94 5.00 11.30
N GLU A 206 -13.39 4.89 12.55
CA GLU A 206 -13.90 3.63 13.13
C GLU A 206 -15.10 3.04 12.38
N ASP A 207 -15.88 3.85 11.66
CA ASP A 207 -17.11 3.49 10.96
C ASP A 207 -16.92 2.76 9.62
N TRP A 208 -15.68 2.68 9.12
CA TRP A 208 -15.36 1.98 7.87
C TRP A 208 -15.65 0.47 7.90
N SER A 209 -15.75 -0.13 9.09
CA SER A 209 -15.97 -1.58 9.28
C SER A 209 -17.45 -1.98 9.35
N ASN A 210 -18.38 -1.04 9.47
CA ASN A 210 -19.77 -1.35 9.84
C ASN A 210 -20.83 -1.02 8.78
N ASN A 211 -20.46 -0.62 7.57
CA ASN A 211 -21.45 -0.30 6.56
C ASN A 211 -20.94 -0.40 5.13
N GLU A 212 -21.11 -1.58 4.52
CA GLU A 212 -21.08 -1.70 3.06
C GLU A 212 -22.26 -0.95 2.39
N ASP A 213 -23.30 -0.58 3.16
CA ASP A 213 -24.53 0.08 2.66
C ASP A 213 -24.84 1.48 3.24
N ALA A 214 -24.23 1.92 4.36
CA ALA A 214 -24.43 3.30 4.81
C ALA A 214 -23.38 4.24 4.22
N LYS A 215 -23.88 5.32 3.63
CA LYS A 215 -23.10 6.53 3.48
C LYS A 215 -22.80 7.04 4.91
N PRO A 216 -21.54 7.10 5.37
CA PRO A 216 -21.18 7.94 6.52
C PRO A 216 -21.83 9.31 6.35
N GLU A 217 -22.61 9.70 7.36
CA GLU A 217 -23.16 11.05 7.44
C GLU A 217 -21.96 12.00 7.55
N LEU A 218 -21.76 12.79 6.49
CA LEU A 218 -20.81 13.88 6.48
C LEU A 218 -21.26 14.88 7.55
N ASN A 219 -20.61 14.88 8.72
CA ASN A 219 -20.57 16.08 9.52
C ASN A 219 -19.81 17.13 8.71
N ASP A 220 -20.37 18.34 8.61
CA ASP A 220 -19.89 19.49 7.82
C ASP A 220 -18.43 19.91 8.10
N ASP A 221 -17.81 19.33 9.14
CA ASP A 221 -16.43 19.54 9.55
C ASP A 221 -15.43 18.53 8.94
N THR A 222 -15.87 17.54 8.16
CA THR A 222 -14.97 16.61 7.46
C THR A 222 -14.60 17.17 6.10
N VAL A 223 -13.44 17.80 5.98
CA VAL A 223 -12.90 18.20 4.68
C VAL A 223 -12.31 16.93 4.03
N PRO A 224 -12.89 16.38 2.94
CA PRO A 224 -12.23 15.33 2.17
C PRO A 224 -10.91 15.92 1.66
N MET A 225 -9.82 15.15 1.70
CA MET A 225 -8.60 15.59 1.04
C MET A 225 -8.87 15.57 -0.46
N HIS A 226 -9.30 16.71 -1.00
CA HIS A 226 -9.55 16.88 -2.41
C HIS A 226 -8.21 16.84 -3.12
N PHE A 227 -7.76 15.64 -3.48
CA PHE A 227 -6.78 15.52 -4.55
C PHE A 227 -7.42 16.12 -5.81
N PRO A 228 -6.73 16.97 -6.56
CA PRO A 228 -7.24 17.51 -7.82
C PRO A 228 -7.44 16.36 -8.82
N GLY A 229 -8.62 15.73 -8.78
CA GLY A 229 -8.88 14.44 -9.42
C GLY A 229 -10.21 13.79 -9.01
N ALA A 230 -10.90 14.33 -7.99
CA ALA A 230 -12.24 13.90 -7.53
C ALA A 230 -13.40 14.03 -8.56
N ARG A 231 -13.09 14.35 -9.81
CA ARG A 231 -13.91 14.04 -10.97
C ARG A 231 -12.96 13.49 -12.00
N TRP A 232 -13.08 12.24 -12.43
CA TRP A 232 -12.82 11.78 -13.81
C TRP A 232 -12.82 10.24 -13.89
N LEU A 233 -14.00 9.63 -13.70
CA LEU A 233 -14.45 8.59 -14.61
C LEU A 233 -15.96 8.79 -14.80
N PRO A 234 -16.44 9.37 -15.92
CA PRO A 234 -17.86 9.30 -16.22
C PRO A 234 -18.30 7.83 -16.22
N SER A 235 -19.51 7.55 -15.75
CA SER A 235 -19.99 6.19 -15.40
C SER A 235 -19.73 5.15 -16.50
N HIS A 236 -19.79 5.57 -17.77
CA HIS A 236 -19.53 4.73 -18.93
C HIS A 236 -18.05 4.28 -19.08
N GLN A 237 -17.11 5.04 -18.53
CA GLN A 237 -15.67 4.77 -18.59
C GLN A 237 -15.24 3.83 -17.45
N ALA A 238 -15.83 3.99 -16.27
CA ALA A 238 -15.75 3.00 -15.18
C ALA A 238 -16.33 1.63 -15.61
N GLU A 239 -17.48 1.63 -16.31
CA GLU A 239 -18.07 0.39 -16.86
C GLU A 239 -17.19 -0.29 -17.91
N ARG A 240 -16.41 0.47 -18.70
CA ARG A 240 -15.51 -0.10 -19.72
C ARG A 240 -14.29 -0.79 -19.14
N ILE A 241 -13.76 -0.28 -18.03
CA ILE A 241 -12.63 -0.89 -17.31
C ILE A 241 -13.11 -2.17 -16.60
N TYR A 242 -14.31 -2.16 -16.02
CA TYR A 242 -14.87 -3.30 -15.30
C TYR A 242 -15.33 -4.47 -16.19
N ARG A 243 -15.76 -4.21 -17.43
CA ARG A 243 -16.26 -5.27 -18.33
C ARG A 243 -15.17 -6.05 -19.08
N GLY A 244 -13.89 -5.64 -18.94
CA GLY A 244 -12.81 -6.14 -19.78
C GLY A 244 -13.07 -5.86 -21.26
N SER A 245 -12.04 -5.95 -22.09
CA SER A 245 -12.19 -5.82 -23.55
C SER A 245 -12.99 -7.02 -24.09
N SER A 246 -14.32 -6.94 -24.02
CA SER A 246 -15.26 -7.83 -24.68
C SER A 246 -15.86 -7.08 -25.87
N ASN A 247 -15.14 -7.13 -26.99
CA ASN A 247 -15.66 -7.21 -28.36
C ASN A 247 -14.52 -7.63 -29.28
#